data_AF-A0A521EM56-F1
#
_entry.id   AF-A0A521EM56-F1
#
_cell.length_a   1.000
_cell.length_b   1.000
_cell.length_c   1.000
_cell.angle_alpha   90.00
_cell.angle_beta   90.00
_cell.angle_gamma   90.00
#
_symmetry.space_group_name_H-M   'P 1'
#
loop_
_entity.id
_entity.type
_entity.pdbx_description
1 polymer ?
#
loop_
_entity_poly.entity_id
_entity_poly.type
_entity_poly.pdbx_seq_one_letter_code
_entity_poly.pdbx_strand_id
1 'polypeptide(L)'
;MFLKVLLLSIVLVGVVFVLMAIGVLIKKNGKFPNLHIGSNKEMQKRGISCATTQDKMERKGSIKIKPLHLGEDGDSHSLSC
;
A
#
# COMPACT_ATOMS: atom_id res chain seq x y z
N MET A 1 -27.05 -36.23 -12.00
CA MET A 1 -25.60 -36.22 -11.69
C MET A 1 -25.05 -34.79 -11.61
N PHE A 2 -25.25 -33.96 -12.63
CA PHE A 2 -24.73 -32.59 -12.70
C PHE A 2 -25.12 -31.69 -11.51
N LEU A 3 -26.41 -31.67 -11.12
CA LEU A 3 -26.88 -30.84 -10.00
C LEU A 3 -26.21 -31.17 -8.65
N LYS A 4 -25.89 -32.45 -8.41
CA LYS A 4 -25.17 -32.88 -7.20
C LYS A 4 -23.74 -32.35 -7.18
N VAL A 5 -23.06 -32.39 -8.33
CA VAL A 5 -21.69 -31.89 -8.48
C VAL A 5 -21.64 -30.37 -8.33
N LEU A 6 -22.63 -29.67 -8.91
CA LEU A 6 -22.74 -28.21 -8.81
C LEU A 6 -22.99 -27.77 -7.35
N LEU A 7 -23.88 -28.47 -6.63
CA LEU A 7 -24.14 -28.17 -5.23
C LEU A 7 -22.92 -28.45 -4.35
N LEU A 8 -22.17 -29.52 -4.64
CA LEU A 8 -20.91 -29.85 -3.96
C LEU A 8 -19.84 -28.77 -4.19
N SER A 9 -19.70 -28.25 -5.41
CA SER A 9 -18.69 -27.25 -5.75
C SER A 9 -18.97 -25.90 -5.08
N ILE A 10 -20.23 -25.46 -5.05
CA ILE A 10 -20.63 -24.22 -4.36
C ILE A 10 -20.31 -24.31 -2.86
N VAL A 11 -20.62 -25.44 -2.22
CA VAL A 11 -20.32 -25.63 -0.79
C VAL A 11 -18.82 -25.60 -0.55
N LEU A 12 -18.02 -26.28 -1.38
CA LEU A 12 -16.57 -26.29 -1.26
C LEU A 12 -15.97 -24.88 -1.37
N VAL A 13 -16.39 -24.13 -2.39
CA VAL A 13 -15.93 -22.74 -2.61
C VAL A 13 -16.39 -21.84 -1.46
N GLY A 14 -17.62 -22.00 -0.99
CA GLY A 14 -18.15 -21.26 0.17
C GLY A 14 -17.30 -21.45 1.42
N VAL A 15 -16.87 -22.68 1.73
CA VAL A 15 -15.98 -22.96 2.87
C VAL A 15 -14.63 -22.24 2.73
N VAL A 16 -14.04 -22.20 1.53
CA VAL A 16 -12.78 -21.47 1.28
C VAL A 16 -12.95 -19.98 1.56
N PHE A 17 -14.03 -19.36 1.08
CA PHE A 17 -14.31 -17.95 1.34
C PHE A 17 -14.54 -17.66 2.83
N VAL A 18 -15.23 -18.56 3.55
CA VAL A 18 -15.43 -18.42 5.00
C VAL A 18 -14.10 -18.48 5.74
N LEU A 19 -13.23 -19.44 5.43
CA LEU A 19 -11.90 -19.55 6.03
C LEU A 19 -11.04 -18.30 5.75
N MET A 20 -11.12 -17.76 4.54
CA MET A 20 -10.44 -16.51 4.18
C MET A 20 -11.00 -15.30 4.97
N ALA A 21 -12.32 -15.20 5.09
CA ALA A 21 -12.99 -14.12 5.81
C ALA A 21 -12.66 -14.13 7.31
N ILE A 22 -12.56 -15.31 7.91
CA ILE A 22 -12.16 -15.47 9.31
C ILE A 22 -10.79 -14.86 9.56
N GLY A 23 -9.81 -15.03 8.66
CA GLY A 23 -8.48 -14.41 8.79
C GLY A 23 -8.51 -12.88 8.76
N VAL A 24 -9.45 -12.30 8.00
CA VAL A 24 -9.65 -10.84 7.91
C VAL A 24 -10.38 -10.30 9.16
N LEU A 25 -11.38 -11.04 9.67
CA LEU A 25 -12.21 -10.62 10.81
C LEU A 25 -11.56 -10.88 12.18
N ILE A 26 -10.79 -11.96 12.34
CA ILE A 26 -10.17 -12.33 13.64
C ILE A 26 -8.92 -11.47 13.96
N LYS A 27 -8.33 -10.78 12.98
CA LYS A 27 -7.17 -9.93 13.25
C LYS A 27 -7.60 -8.81 14.21
N LYS A 28 -7.09 -8.85 15.45
CA LYS A 28 -7.46 -8.05 16.64
C LYS A 28 -7.42 -6.51 16.48
N ASN A 29 -7.00 -6.02 15.31
CA ASN A 29 -7.10 -4.65 14.82
C ASN A 29 -7.50 -4.68 13.33
N GLY A 30 -8.69 -5.21 13.02
CA GLY A 30 -9.23 -5.42 11.67
C GLY A 30 -9.54 -4.15 10.87
N LYS A 31 -8.78 -3.09 11.12
CA LYS A 31 -8.76 -1.89 10.28
C LYS A 31 -7.79 -2.16 9.15
N PHE A 32 -8.21 -1.90 7.92
CA PHE A 32 -7.26 -1.78 6.84
C PHE A 32 -6.22 -0.73 7.25
N PRO A 33 -4.91 -1.05 7.17
CA PRO A 33 -3.86 -0.09 7.48
C PRO A 33 -4.06 1.15 6.62
N ASN A 34 -3.57 2.29 7.10
CA ASN A 34 -3.73 3.54 6.38
C ASN A 34 -3.13 3.39 4.96
N LEU A 35 -3.97 3.51 3.92
CA LEU A 35 -3.57 3.36 2.53
C LEU A 35 -2.72 4.55 2.05
N HIS A 36 -2.71 5.66 2.79
CA HIS A 36 -1.82 6.76 2.50
C HIS A 36 -0.41 6.40 2.93
N ILE A 37 0.48 6.20 1.95
CA ILE A 37 1.87 5.81 2.16
C ILE A 37 2.58 6.76 3.14
N GLY A 38 2.35 8.07 3.02
CA GLY A 38 3.03 9.07 3.85
C GLY A 38 2.41 9.27 5.24
N SER A 39 1.13 8.98 5.44
CA SER A 39 0.52 9.03 6.79
C SER A 39 0.79 7.73 7.59
N ASN A 40 1.23 6.67 6.91
CA ASN A 40 1.42 5.36 7.53
C ASN A 40 2.82 5.20 8.14
N LYS A 41 2.90 5.35 9.47
CA LYS A 41 4.16 5.20 10.25
C LYS A 41 4.85 3.85 10.05
N GLU A 42 4.07 2.79 9.89
CA GLU A 42 4.60 1.43 9.69
C GLU A 42 5.29 1.27 8.33
N MET A 43 4.87 2.02 7.30
CA MET A 43 5.51 2.03 5.98
C MET A 43 6.76 2.90 5.97
N GLN A 44 6.72 4.06 6.65
CA GLN A 44 7.90 4.90 6.84
C GLN A 44 9.01 4.14 7.59
N LYS A 45 8.68 3.37 8.63
CA LYS A 45 9.65 2.55 9.37
C LYS A 45 10.34 1.50 8.49
N ARG A 46 9.70 1.07 7.41
CA ARG A 46 10.24 0.14 6.41
C ARG A 46 11.02 0.83 5.29
N GLY A 47 11.14 2.16 5.33
CA GLY A 47 11.79 2.97 4.29
C GLY A 47 10.96 3.15 3.02
N ILE A 48 9.66 2.84 3.06
CA ILE A 48 8.78 2.93 1.89
C ILE A 48 8.13 4.32 1.87
N SER A 49 8.36 5.04 0.77
CA SER A 49 7.93 6.43 0.57
C SER A 49 7.08 6.54 -0.69
N CYS A 50 6.28 7.61 -0.86
CA CYS A 50 5.44 7.77 -2.06
C CYS A 50 6.30 7.86 -3.33
N ALA A 51 5.74 7.46 -4.45
CA ALA A 51 6.39 7.51 -5.76
C ALA A 51 7.03 8.89 -6.01
N THR A 52 6.31 9.99 -5.78
CA THR A 52 6.82 11.37 -5.98
C THR A 52 8.06 11.68 -5.15
N THR A 53 8.10 11.23 -3.89
CA THR A 53 9.22 11.52 -2.99
C THR A 53 10.40 10.59 -3.28
N GLN A 54 10.15 9.33 -3.68
CA GLN A 54 11.18 8.42 -4.17
C GLN A 54 11.81 8.96 -5.48
N ASP A 55 11.00 9.46 -6.42
CA ASP A 55 11.44 10.10 -7.67
C ASP A 55 12.31 11.34 -7.39
N LYS A 56 11.88 12.20 -6.44
CA LYS A 56 12.67 13.38 -6.00
C LYS A 56 14.00 12.97 -5.36
N MET A 57 14.02 11.92 -4.52
CA MET A 57 15.26 11.42 -3.90
C MET A 57 16.24 10.88 -4.95
N GLU A 58 15.74 10.13 -5.93
CA GLU A 58 16.56 9.53 -6.98
C GLU A 58 17.14 10.58 -7.94
N ARG A 59 16.34 11.60 -8.29
CA ARG A 59 16.80 12.77 -9.05
C ARG A 59 17.87 13.57 -8.30
N LYS A 60 17.71 13.75 -6.98
CA LYS A 60 18.71 14.43 -6.13
C LYS A 60 20.02 13.63 -6.01
N GLY A 61 19.96 12.31 -5.98
CA GLY A 61 21.16 11.46 -5.96
C GLY A 61 21.95 11.47 -7.28
N SER A 62 21.28 11.76 -8.40
CA SER A 62 21.84 11.67 -9.75
C SER A 62 22.29 13.01 -10.34
N ILE A 63 21.86 14.13 -9.75
CA ILE A 63 22.14 15.48 -10.26
C ILE A 63 23.20 16.16 -9.38
N LYS A 64 24.47 16.03 -9.76
CA LYS A 64 25.58 16.90 -9.29
C LYS A 64 25.78 18.12 -10.20
N ILE A 65 24.72 18.56 -10.87
CA ILE A 65 24.72 19.81 -11.62
C ILE A 65 23.72 20.70 -10.90
N LYS A 66 24.16 21.75 -10.20
CA LYS A 66 23.23 22.79 -9.74
C LYS A 66 22.88 23.65 -10.97
N PRO A 67 21.69 23.56 -11.58
CA PRO A 67 21.21 24.69 -12.36
C PRO A 67 20.98 25.84 -11.37
N LEU A 68 21.69 26.93 -11.61
CA LEU A 68 21.45 28.20 -10.95
C LEU A 68 20.02 28.64 -11.32
N HIS A 69 19.18 28.86 -10.31
CA HIS A 69 17.80 29.38 -10.42
C HIS A 69 16.67 28.37 -10.68
N LEU A 70 16.50 27.40 -9.77
CA LEU A 70 15.16 27.15 -9.23
C LEU A 70 15.28 27.16 -7.71
N GLY A 71 14.60 28.12 -7.10
CA GLY A 71 14.59 28.31 -5.68
C GLY A 71 14.11 27.06 -4.95
N GLU A 72 14.71 26.86 -3.79
CA GLU A 72 14.21 25.98 -2.74
C GLU A 72 12.95 26.61 -2.14
N ASP A 73 11.88 26.73 -2.92
CA ASP A 73 10.59 27.19 -2.44
C ASP A 73 9.61 26.02 -2.44
N GLY A 74 9.56 25.37 -1.27
CA GLY A 74 8.28 24.93 -0.73
C GLY A 74 7.81 23.56 -1.16
N ASP A 75 8.40 22.52 -0.58
CA ASP A 75 7.85 21.16 -0.66
C ASP A 75 7.83 20.44 0.69
N SER A 76 7.84 21.15 1.83
CA SER A 76 7.42 20.51 3.09
C SER A 76 5.99 19.92 2.99
N HIS A 77 5.19 20.38 2.01
CA HIS A 77 3.88 19.83 1.67
C HIS A 77 3.89 18.64 0.69
N SER A 78 5.02 18.32 0.04
CA SER A 78 5.15 17.17 -0.88
C SER A 78 6.07 16.06 -0.34
N LEU A 79 6.92 16.39 0.63
CA LEU A 79 7.65 15.42 1.46
C LEU A 79 6.73 14.72 2.47
N SER A 80 5.59 15.34 2.79
CA SER A 80 4.44 14.64 3.35
C SER A 80 3.67 14.03 2.19
N CYS A 81 3.55 12.70 2.15
CA CYS A 81 2.35 12.13 1.53
C CYS A 81 1.22 12.24 2.55
#